data_AF-A0A432MF71-F1
#
_entry.id   AF-A0A432MF71-F1
#
_cell.length_a   1.000
_cell.length_b   1.000
_cell.length_c   1.000
_cell.angle_alpha   90.00
_cell.angle_beta   90.00
_cell.angle_gamma   90.00
#
_symmetry.space_group_name_H-M   'P 1'
#
loop_
_entity.id
_entity.type
_entity.pdbx_description
1 polymer ?
#
loop_
_entity_poly.entity_id
_entity_poly.type
_entity_poly.pdbx_seq_one_letter_code
_entity_poly.pdbx_strand_id
1 'polypeptide(L)'
;MPHGDPFGSIPGPGHGHGLGRGLVEAPGPDPSIAGQLIETTVSPFHCLYQDALWLHTQSHLRLPRSESEASRLARSALLLYVQAAEALVHQAAVELGRPELAHLIGDPNRPLPLREAWALLPAIAAEEPPPALDADAPPWPQFAELLALRDSWTYPGPPSSRRAYYVSGGDGASFEPIDPRDLPPGVSPPAEFLRFPRTGLPRDPYALRPHHLDTARGVLDQAIAALDRRLDGALTRDGRHRKEPCRVVTPRPRPRADSDSDSDSDSVS
;
A
#
# COMPACT_ATOMS: atom_id res chain seq x y z
N MET A 1 -14.70 18.85 29.44
CA MET A 1 -13.51 18.58 28.60
C MET A 1 -14.02 18.38 27.17
N PRO A 2 -14.00 19.39 26.30
CA PRO A 2 -14.46 19.24 24.92
C PRO A 2 -13.36 18.59 24.06
N HIS A 3 -13.77 17.65 23.20
CA HIS A 3 -12.92 17.00 22.21
C HIS A 3 -12.59 17.99 21.08
N GLY A 4 -11.29 18.23 20.88
CA GLY A 4 -10.78 19.00 19.73
C GLY A 4 -10.68 18.11 18.49
N ASP A 5 -11.16 18.65 17.38
CA ASP A 5 -11.10 18.10 16.02
C ASP A 5 -9.63 18.04 15.53
N PRO A 6 -9.10 16.89 15.10
CA PRO A 6 -7.71 16.77 14.64
C PRO A 6 -7.49 17.24 13.19
N PHE A 7 -8.52 17.68 12.47
CA PHE A 7 -8.40 18.16 11.10
C PHE A 7 -8.68 19.67 10.99
N GLY A 8 -7.72 20.46 11.45
CA GLY A 8 -7.72 21.91 11.23
C GLY A 8 -7.79 22.25 9.73
N SER A 9 -8.87 22.92 9.34
CA SER A 9 -9.07 23.45 7.99
C SER A 9 -8.06 24.56 7.70
N ILE A 10 -7.22 24.39 6.68
CA ILE A 10 -6.37 25.46 6.15
C ILE A 10 -7.14 26.19 5.04
N PRO A 11 -7.30 27.52 5.10
CA PRO A 11 -7.88 28.29 4.00
C PRO A 11 -6.88 28.43 2.86
N GLY A 12 -7.23 27.95 1.66
CA GLY A 12 -6.44 28.14 0.44
C GLY A 12 -6.60 29.56 -0.15
N PRO A 13 -5.57 30.12 -0.82
CA PRO A 13 -5.64 31.42 -1.45
C PRO A 13 -6.35 31.36 -2.81
N GLY A 14 -7.09 32.42 -3.12
CA GLY A 14 -7.94 32.55 -4.30
C GLY A 14 -7.23 32.31 -5.63
N HIS A 15 -7.90 31.59 -6.52
CA HIS A 15 -7.49 31.40 -7.91
C HIS A 15 -8.15 32.44 -8.82
N GLY A 16 -7.29 33.22 -9.47
CA GLY A 16 -7.61 33.95 -10.68
C GLY A 16 -7.80 33.02 -11.87
N HIS A 17 -8.58 33.51 -12.83
CA HIS A 17 -9.09 32.83 -14.01
C HIS A 17 -8.06 32.07 -14.87
N GLY A 18 -8.41 30.82 -15.18
CA GLY A 18 -7.89 30.06 -16.33
C GLY A 18 -8.97 29.08 -16.80
N LEU A 19 -9.44 29.24 -18.05
CA LEU A 19 -10.53 28.50 -18.67
C LEU A 19 -10.15 27.04 -18.93
N GLY A 20 -10.49 26.14 -18.00
CA GLY A 20 -10.54 24.69 -18.20
C GLY A 20 -11.98 24.22 -18.13
N ARG A 21 -12.43 23.48 -19.15
CA ARG A 21 -13.77 22.89 -19.26
C ARG A 21 -14.00 21.93 -18.10
N GLY A 22 -14.60 22.41 -17.02
CA GLY A 22 -14.94 21.62 -15.83
C GLY A 22 -15.88 20.49 -16.21
N LEU A 23 -15.39 19.25 -16.17
CA LEU A 23 -16.25 18.09 -16.02
C LEU A 23 -16.99 18.28 -14.70
N VAL A 24 -18.32 18.38 -14.76
CA VAL A 24 -19.18 18.41 -13.59
C VAL A 24 -18.84 17.17 -12.76
N GLU A 25 -18.33 17.40 -11.55
CA GLU A 25 -18.05 16.33 -10.59
C GLU A 25 -19.35 15.58 -10.32
N ALA A 26 -19.36 14.27 -10.58
CA ALA A 26 -20.55 13.46 -10.36
C ALA A 26 -20.94 13.52 -8.87
N PRO A 27 -22.24 13.55 -8.52
CA PRO A 27 -22.65 13.55 -7.13
C PRO A 27 -22.11 12.29 -6.44
N GLY A 28 -21.40 12.52 -5.33
CA GLY A 28 -20.86 11.45 -4.49
C GLY A 28 -21.97 10.62 -3.82
N PRO A 29 -21.63 9.44 -3.28
CA PRO A 29 -22.58 8.59 -2.57
C PRO A 29 -23.15 9.29 -1.33
N ASP A 30 -24.47 9.17 -1.13
CA ASP A 30 -25.16 9.72 0.03
C ASP A 30 -25.37 8.61 1.07
N PRO A 31 -24.75 8.69 2.26
CA PRO A 31 -24.86 7.66 3.29
C PRO A 31 -26.29 7.51 3.84
N SER A 32 -27.20 8.46 3.58
CA SER A 32 -28.59 8.39 4.01
C SER A 32 -29.50 7.58 3.07
N ILE A 33 -29.03 7.25 1.86
CA ILE A 33 -29.82 6.54 0.85
C ILE A 33 -29.36 5.08 0.76
N ALA A 34 -30.17 4.17 1.31
CA ALA A 34 -29.92 2.74 1.22
C ALA A 34 -30.09 2.22 -0.22
N GLY A 35 -29.19 1.33 -0.65
CA GLY A 35 -29.28 0.65 -1.94
C GLY A 35 -28.80 1.45 -3.16
N GLN A 36 -28.06 2.55 -2.97
CA GLN A 36 -27.39 3.23 -4.08
C GLN A 36 -26.42 2.28 -4.79
N LEU A 37 -26.53 2.20 -6.11
CA LEU A 37 -25.53 1.54 -6.93
C LEU A 37 -24.35 2.49 -7.10
N ILE A 38 -23.17 2.04 -6.70
CA ILE A 38 -21.94 2.82 -6.78
C ILE A 38 -21.02 2.16 -7.80
N GLU A 39 -20.51 2.95 -8.73
CA GLU A 39 -19.42 2.57 -9.60
C GLU A 39 -18.14 3.24 -9.12
N THR A 40 -17.07 2.47 -9.05
CA THR A 40 -15.75 2.92 -8.62
C THR A 40 -14.68 2.35 -9.53
N THR A 41 -13.55 3.06 -9.65
CA THR A 41 -12.31 2.48 -10.17
C THR A 41 -11.48 2.02 -9.00
N VAL A 42 -11.35 0.70 -8.85
CA VAL A 42 -10.62 0.09 -7.75
C VAL A 42 -9.16 0.52 -7.79
N SER A 43 -8.63 1.00 -6.67
CA SER A 43 -7.22 1.35 -6.51
C SER A 43 -6.54 0.22 -5.72
N PRO A 44 -5.73 -0.65 -6.38
CA PRO A 44 -5.11 -1.78 -5.69
C PRO A 44 -4.18 -1.33 -4.56
N PHE A 45 -3.49 -0.18 -4.71
CA PHE A 45 -2.73 0.42 -3.61
C PHE A 45 -3.64 0.76 -2.42
N HIS A 46 -4.78 1.42 -2.65
CA HIS A 46 -5.70 1.80 -1.58
C HIS A 46 -6.19 0.58 -0.81
N CYS A 47 -6.70 -0.43 -1.50
CA CYS A 47 -7.24 -1.64 -0.86
C CYS A 47 -6.16 -2.36 -0.03
N LEU A 48 -5.00 -2.65 -0.64
CA LEU A 48 -3.91 -3.36 0.04
C LEU A 48 -3.37 -2.58 1.24
N TYR A 49 -3.26 -1.25 1.13
CA TYR A 49 -2.80 -0.42 2.24
C TYR A 49 -3.82 -0.38 3.40
N GLN A 50 -5.12 -0.35 3.11
CA GLN A 50 -6.16 -0.43 4.15
C GLN A 50 -6.16 -1.80 4.85
N ASP A 51 -6.00 -2.88 4.10
CA ASP A 51 -5.88 -4.22 4.67
C ASP A 51 -4.62 -4.34 5.55
N ALA A 52 -3.51 -3.75 5.10
CA ALA A 52 -2.28 -3.66 5.89
C ALA A 52 -2.50 -2.89 7.21
N LEU A 53 -3.19 -1.74 7.16
CA LEU A 53 -3.55 -0.96 8.35
C LEU A 53 -4.45 -1.73 9.31
N TRP A 54 -5.42 -2.47 8.78
CA TRP A 54 -6.30 -3.30 9.59
C TRP A 54 -5.50 -4.38 10.32
N LEU A 55 -4.67 -5.15 9.62
CA LEU A 55 -3.81 -6.17 10.21
C LEU A 55 -2.81 -5.60 11.22
N HIS A 56 -2.22 -4.44 10.91
CA HIS A 56 -1.33 -3.72 11.81
C HIS A 56 -2.08 -3.37 13.11
N THR A 57 -3.28 -2.80 13.01
CA THR A 57 -4.11 -2.47 14.18
C THR A 57 -4.47 -3.73 14.99
N GLN A 58 -4.89 -4.80 14.31
CA GLN A 58 -5.20 -6.07 14.97
C GLN A 58 -3.97 -6.66 15.68
N SER A 59 -2.77 -6.51 15.12
CA SER A 59 -1.54 -7.01 15.75
C SER A 59 -1.29 -6.38 17.13
N HIS A 60 -1.55 -5.08 17.30
CA HIS A 60 -1.47 -4.41 18.60
C HIS A 60 -2.54 -4.88 19.57
N LEU A 61 -3.78 -5.04 19.10
CA LEU A 61 -4.91 -5.48 19.94
C LEU A 61 -4.72 -6.93 20.44
N ARG A 62 -4.03 -7.77 19.67
CA ARG A 62 -3.76 -9.18 20.03
C ARG A 62 -2.52 -9.35 20.89
N LEU A 63 -1.59 -8.40 20.88
CA LEU A 63 -0.33 -8.48 21.61
C LEU A 63 -0.49 -8.83 23.11
N PRO A 64 -1.44 -8.26 23.87
CA PRO A 64 -1.63 -8.63 25.28
C PRO A 64 -2.11 -10.06 25.51
N ARG A 65 -2.62 -10.74 24.47
CA ARG A 65 -3.20 -12.09 24.55
C ARG A 65 -2.28 -13.16 23.97
N SER A 66 -1.63 -12.87 22.85
CA SER A 66 -0.75 -13.81 22.17
C SER A 66 0.26 -13.07 21.29
N GLU A 67 1.54 -13.18 21.68
CA GLU A 67 2.66 -12.62 20.92
C GLU A 67 2.83 -13.32 19.56
N SER A 68 2.58 -14.62 19.49
CA SER A 68 2.60 -15.39 18.25
C SER A 68 1.53 -14.92 17.26
N GLU A 69 0.27 -14.72 17.71
CA GLU A 69 -0.79 -14.16 16.88
C GLU A 69 -0.46 -12.75 16.41
N ALA A 70 -0.03 -11.89 17.34
CA ALA A 70 0.36 -10.52 17.03
C ALA A 70 1.49 -10.49 15.99
N SER A 71 2.50 -11.36 16.13
CA SER A 71 3.62 -11.44 15.20
C SER A 71 3.20 -11.97 13.82
N ARG A 72 2.28 -12.96 13.75
CA ARG A 72 1.71 -13.42 12.48
C ARG A 72 1.00 -12.28 11.74
N LEU A 73 0.11 -11.57 12.45
CA LEU A 73 -0.59 -10.40 11.90
C LEU A 73 0.39 -9.32 11.47
N ALA A 74 1.44 -9.08 12.26
CA ALA A 74 2.43 -8.07 11.94
C ALA A 74 3.20 -8.38 10.65
N ARG A 75 3.63 -9.63 10.47
CA ARG A 75 4.29 -10.07 9.23
C ARG A 75 3.37 -9.92 8.03
N SER A 76 2.11 -10.34 8.15
CA SER A 76 1.13 -10.19 7.06
C SER A 76 0.89 -8.72 6.71
N ALA A 77 0.77 -7.83 7.70
CA ALA A 77 0.65 -6.40 7.47
C ALA A 77 1.88 -5.83 6.74
N LEU A 78 3.09 -6.25 7.11
CA LEU A 78 4.32 -5.80 6.43
C LEU A 78 4.32 -6.18 4.94
N LEU A 79 3.96 -7.43 4.63
CA LEU A 79 3.90 -7.89 3.25
C LEU A 79 2.86 -7.11 2.45
N LEU A 80 1.69 -6.84 3.03
CA LEU A 80 0.66 -6.03 2.38
C LEU A 80 1.10 -4.57 2.19
N TYR A 81 1.82 -3.96 3.13
CA TYR A 81 2.38 -2.62 2.94
C TYR A 81 3.32 -2.56 1.73
N VAL A 82 4.23 -3.54 1.61
CA VAL A 82 5.17 -3.60 0.47
C VAL A 82 4.44 -3.93 -0.84
N GLN A 83 3.44 -4.81 -0.81
CA GLN A 83 2.61 -5.11 -1.99
C GLN A 83 1.77 -3.92 -2.42
N ALA A 84 1.23 -3.13 -1.48
CA ALA A 84 0.57 -1.87 -1.80
C ALA A 84 1.55 -0.96 -2.54
N ALA A 85 2.77 -0.78 -2.01
CA ALA A 85 3.82 0.02 -2.64
C ALA A 85 4.10 -0.42 -4.10
N GLU A 86 4.15 -1.74 -4.33
CA GLU A 86 4.31 -2.32 -5.67
C GLU A 86 3.12 -2.01 -6.59
N ALA A 87 1.90 -2.19 -6.08
CA ALA A 87 0.68 -1.82 -6.79
C ALA A 87 0.64 -0.33 -7.15
N LEU A 88 1.10 0.56 -6.26
CA LEU A 88 1.17 2.00 -6.52
C LEU A 88 2.09 2.32 -7.70
N VAL A 89 3.27 1.70 -7.74
CA VAL A 89 4.25 1.93 -8.81
C VAL A 89 3.72 1.42 -10.16
N HIS A 90 3.13 0.22 -10.17
CA HIS A 90 2.56 -0.35 -11.40
C HIS A 90 1.34 0.45 -11.88
N GLN A 91 0.44 0.84 -10.98
CA GLN A 91 -0.69 1.70 -11.30
C GLN A 91 -0.20 3.05 -11.85
N ALA A 92 0.77 3.68 -11.20
CA ALA A 92 1.34 4.95 -11.65
C ALA A 92 2.00 4.83 -13.02
N ALA A 93 2.70 3.73 -13.32
CA ALA A 93 3.29 3.53 -14.64
C ALA A 93 2.22 3.48 -15.75
N VAL A 94 1.07 2.86 -15.49
CA VAL A 94 -0.04 2.79 -16.45
C VAL A 94 -0.77 4.12 -16.58
N GLU A 95 -0.99 4.83 -15.47
CA GLU A 95 -1.83 6.04 -15.43
C GLU A 95 -1.06 7.33 -15.74
N LEU A 96 0.24 7.38 -15.46
CA LEU A 96 1.10 8.57 -15.61
C LEU A 96 2.23 8.36 -16.61
N GLY A 97 2.60 7.11 -16.90
CA GLY A 97 3.71 6.81 -17.80
C GLY A 97 3.41 7.21 -19.24
N ARG A 98 4.46 7.55 -19.97
CA ARG A 98 4.38 7.68 -21.43
C ARG A 98 3.86 6.37 -22.04
N PRO A 99 2.85 6.39 -22.93
CA PRO A 99 2.20 5.18 -23.43
C PRO A 99 3.16 4.14 -24.01
N GLU A 100 4.21 4.61 -24.70
CA GLU A 100 5.23 3.76 -25.30
C GLU A 100 6.19 3.11 -24.28
N LEU A 101 6.25 3.61 -23.05
CA LEU A 101 7.14 3.10 -21.99
C LEU A 101 6.40 2.45 -20.82
N ALA A 102 5.11 2.71 -20.63
CA ALA A 102 4.31 2.20 -19.51
C ALA A 102 4.42 0.67 -19.34
N HIS A 103 4.52 -0.06 -20.47
CA HIS A 103 4.65 -1.52 -20.49
C HIS A 103 5.95 -2.05 -19.86
N LEU A 104 7.00 -1.24 -19.73
CA LEU A 104 8.26 -1.65 -19.10
C LEU A 104 8.11 -1.95 -17.60
N ILE A 105 7.12 -1.32 -16.96
CA ILE A 105 6.77 -1.54 -15.55
C ILE A 105 5.44 -2.28 -15.42
N GLY A 106 4.47 -1.97 -16.30
CA GLY A 106 3.10 -2.47 -16.19
C GLY A 106 2.82 -3.86 -16.78
N ASP A 107 3.78 -4.53 -17.43
CA ASP A 107 3.56 -5.85 -18.04
C ASP A 107 3.66 -6.99 -17.00
N PRO A 108 2.53 -7.65 -16.65
CA PRO A 108 2.53 -8.73 -15.66
C PRO A 108 3.30 -9.98 -16.11
N ASN A 109 3.57 -10.14 -17.41
CA ASN A 109 4.35 -11.28 -17.91
C ASN A 109 5.86 -11.08 -17.72
N ARG A 110 6.29 -9.87 -17.37
CA ARG A 110 7.68 -9.48 -17.16
C ARG A 110 7.80 -8.60 -15.92
N PRO A 111 7.49 -9.14 -14.72
CA PRO A 111 7.48 -8.35 -13.51
C PRO A 111 8.90 -7.84 -13.22
N LEU A 112 9.00 -6.54 -13.00
CA LEU A 112 10.25 -5.89 -12.62
C LEU A 112 10.34 -5.87 -11.09
N PRO A 113 11.53 -6.12 -10.49
CA PRO A 113 11.69 -5.97 -9.04
C PRO A 113 11.25 -4.57 -8.58
N LEU A 114 10.51 -4.48 -7.47
CA LEU A 114 9.96 -3.22 -6.98
C LEU A 114 11.01 -2.10 -6.88
N ARG A 115 12.24 -2.42 -6.43
CA ARG A 115 13.34 -1.45 -6.38
C ARG A 115 13.62 -0.81 -7.74
N GLU A 116 13.65 -1.62 -8.79
CA GLU A 116 13.93 -1.18 -10.15
C GLU A 116 12.74 -0.41 -10.73
N ALA A 117 11.52 -0.92 -10.56
CA ALA A 117 10.30 -0.24 -10.98
C ALA A 117 10.17 1.14 -10.34
N TRP A 118 10.46 1.23 -9.04
CA TRP A 118 10.45 2.48 -8.28
C TRP A 118 11.47 3.50 -8.81
N ALA A 119 12.69 3.06 -9.10
CA ALA A 119 13.74 3.92 -9.61
C ALA A 119 13.45 4.41 -11.04
N LEU A 120 12.82 3.56 -11.85
CA LEU A 120 12.53 3.82 -13.25
C LEU A 120 11.27 4.68 -13.47
N LEU A 121 10.28 4.60 -12.59
CA LEU A 121 8.99 5.28 -12.74
C LEU A 121 9.11 6.78 -13.06
N PRO A 122 9.93 7.61 -12.38
CA PRO A 122 10.10 9.02 -12.73
C PRO A 122 10.58 9.25 -14.17
N ALA A 123 11.48 8.40 -14.68
CA ALA A 123 11.95 8.52 -16.07
C ALA A 123 10.88 8.11 -17.10
N ILE A 124 9.90 7.28 -16.70
CA ILE A 124 8.79 6.86 -17.55
C ILE A 124 7.67 7.91 -17.57
N ALA A 125 7.38 8.52 -16.42
CA ALA A 125 6.24 9.41 -16.22
C ALA A 125 6.55 10.91 -16.44
N ALA A 126 7.79 11.35 -16.24
CA ALA A 126 8.14 12.75 -16.44
C ALA A 126 8.30 13.08 -17.93
N GLU A 127 7.84 14.27 -18.34
CA GLU A 127 8.07 14.81 -19.68
C GLU A 127 9.54 15.17 -19.89
N GLU A 128 10.18 15.70 -18.86
CA GLU A 128 11.62 16.00 -18.82
C GLU A 128 12.38 14.99 -17.95
N PRO A 129 13.66 14.70 -18.26
CA PRO A 129 14.46 13.80 -17.44
C PRO A 129 14.55 14.31 -15.99
N PRO A 130 14.10 13.52 -14.99
CA PRO A 130 14.18 13.95 -13.60
C PRO A 130 15.65 14.01 -13.15
N PRO A 131 15.97 14.81 -12.14
CA PRO A 131 17.29 14.79 -11.52
C PRO A 131 17.70 13.38 -11.10
N ALA A 132 19.01 13.12 -11.15
CA ALA A 132 19.58 11.86 -10.68
C ALA A 132 19.16 11.59 -9.23
N LEU A 133 18.83 10.32 -8.96
CA LEU A 133 18.50 9.87 -7.61
C LEU A 133 19.78 9.79 -6.77
N ASP A 134 19.86 10.57 -5.71
CA ASP A 134 20.84 10.32 -4.65
C ASP A 134 20.36 9.13 -3.82
N ALA A 135 20.87 7.94 -4.12
CA ALA A 135 20.45 6.69 -3.48
C ALA A 135 20.95 6.54 -2.03
N ASP A 136 21.92 7.35 -1.61
CA ASP A 136 22.47 7.30 -0.25
C ASP A 136 21.74 8.24 0.71
N ALA A 137 20.95 9.17 0.18
CA ALA A 137 20.12 10.08 0.97
C ALA A 137 18.81 9.40 1.45
N PRO A 138 18.31 9.74 2.66
CA PRO A 138 17.00 9.29 3.12
C PRO A 138 15.87 9.71 2.16
N PRO A 139 14.82 8.86 1.96
CA PRO A 139 14.54 7.62 2.69
C PRO A 139 15.08 6.35 2.01
N TRP A 140 15.92 6.46 0.98
CA TRP A 140 16.24 5.33 0.10
C TRP A 140 17.02 4.19 0.76
N PRO A 141 18.02 4.45 1.62
CA PRO A 141 18.67 3.37 2.36
C PRO A 141 17.69 2.61 3.29
N GLN A 142 16.77 3.32 3.94
CA GLN A 142 15.76 2.71 4.81
C GLN A 142 14.77 1.87 4.01
N PHE A 143 14.33 2.39 2.86
CA PHE A 143 13.43 1.66 1.97
C PHE A 143 14.12 0.43 1.38
N ALA A 144 15.42 0.51 1.06
CA ALA A 144 16.20 -0.63 0.59
C ALA A 144 16.29 -1.75 1.64
N GLU A 145 16.41 -1.40 2.93
CA GLU A 145 16.37 -2.38 4.04
C GLU A 145 14.97 -3.02 4.18
N LEU A 146 13.91 -2.24 4.01
CA LEU A 146 12.52 -2.76 4.01
C LEU A 146 12.31 -3.78 2.88
N LEU A 147 12.80 -3.49 1.68
CA LEU A 147 12.75 -4.42 0.55
C LEU A 147 13.63 -5.65 0.79
N ALA A 148 14.82 -5.49 1.37
CA ALA A 148 15.68 -6.62 1.73
C ALA A 148 15.02 -7.54 2.76
N LEU A 149 14.29 -6.98 3.73
CA LEU A 149 13.48 -7.75 4.67
C LEU A 149 12.40 -8.55 3.95
N ARG A 150 11.64 -7.92 3.04
CA ARG A 150 10.65 -8.62 2.18
C ARG A 150 11.31 -9.76 1.39
N ASP A 151 12.44 -9.48 0.75
CA ASP A 151 13.13 -10.44 -0.11
C ASP A 151 13.67 -11.64 0.68
N SER A 152 14.02 -11.47 1.96
CA SER A 152 14.49 -12.57 2.79
C SER A 152 13.44 -13.67 3.02
N TRP A 153 12.14 -13.40 2.87
CA TRP A 153 11.11 -14.44 2.84
C TRP A 153 11.08 -15.22 1.54
N THR A 154 11.22 -14.54 0.41
CA THR A 154 11.06 -15.13 -0.94
C THR A 154 12.36 -15.77 -1.42
N TYR A 155 13.49 -15.15 -1.10
CA TYR A 155 14.84 -15.51 -1.51
C TYR A 155 15.76 -15.60 -0.27
N PRO A 156 15.57 -16.60 0.60
CA PRO A 156 16.18 -16.65 1.94
C PRO A 156 17.70 -16.89 1.96
N GLY A 157 18.33 -17.08 0.80
CA GLY A 157 19.76 -17.37 0.69
C GLY A 157 20.16 -18.70 1.35
N PRO A 158 21.47 -18.91 1.60
CA PRO A 158 21.99 -20.14 2.19
C PRO A 158 21.57 -20.31 3.66
N PRO A 159 21.44 -21.55 4.18
CA PRO A 159 21.08 -21.80 5.57
C PRO A 159 21.97 -21.11 6.62
N SER A 160 23.24 -20.88 6.31
CA SER A 160 24.18 -20.20 7.20
C SER A 160 23.86 -18.71 7.42
N SER A 161 23.26 -18.04 6.44
CA SER A 161 22.92 -16.60 6.54
C SER A 161 21.56 -16.34 7.19
N ARG A 162 20.77 -17.38 7.44
CA ARG A 162 19.42 -17.30 8.03
C ARG A 162 19.31 -17.98 9.39
N ARG A 163 20.44 -18.12 10.11
CA ARG A 163 20.42 -18.61 11.48
C ARG A 163 19.68 -17.60 12.35
N ALA A 164 18.65 -18.08 13.02
CA ALA A 164 17.89 -17.32 14.00
C ALA A 164 18.07 -17.95 15.38
N TYR A 165 17.94 -17.13 16.41
CA TYR A 165 18.16 -17.52 17.79
C TYR A 165 16.90 -17.21 18.59
N TYR A 166 16.36 -18.22 19.26
CA TYR A 166 15.14 -18.14 20.05
C TYR A 166 15.37 -18.67 21.45
N VAL A 167 14.61 -18.16 22.41
CA VAL A 167 14.50 -18.70 23.77
C VAL A 167 13.22 -19.52 23.84
N SER A 168 13.29 -20.72 24.42
CA SER A 168 12.10 -21.53 24.69
C SER A 168 11.28 -20.87 25.79
N GLY A 169 9.98 -20.68 25.56
CA GLY A 169 9.07 -20.30 26.63
C GLY A 169 8.90 -21.42 27.66
N GLY A 170 8.32 -21.09 28.81
CA GLY A 170 8.19 -22.02 29.94
C GLY A 170 7.32 -23.26 29.68
N ASP A 171 6.54 -23.26 28.60
CA ASP A 171 5.71 -24.39 28.15
C ASP A 171 6.45 -25.37 27.22
N GLY A 172 7.68 -25.05 26.80
CA GLY A 172 8.49 -25.87 25.89
C GLY A 172 7.98 -25.95 24.45
N ALA A 173 6.86 -25.30 24.13
CA ALA A 173 6.24 -25.30 22.80
C ALA A 173 6.27 -23.92 22.13
N SER A 174 6.46 -22.86 22.92
CA SER A 174 6.67 -21.50 22.44
C SER A 174 8.16 -21.18 22.29
N PHE A 175 8.49 -20.43 21.24
CA PHE A 175 9.84 -19.93 20.98
C PHE A 175 9.73 -18.44 20.69
N GLU A 176 10.47 -17.62 21.44
CA GLU A 176 10.53 -16.18 21.24
C GLU A 176 11.93 -15.77 20.76
N PRO A 177 12.08 -14.85 19.79
CA PRO A 177 13.38 -14.36 19.33
C PRO A 177 14.16 -13.79 20.51
N ILE A 178 15.44 -14.18 20.60
CA ILE A 178 16.30 -13.70 21.68
C ILE A 178 16.67 -12.22 21.46
N ASP A 179 16.66 -11.41 22.52
CA ASP A 179 17.29 -10.10 22.46
C ASP A 179 18.81 -10.30 22.31
N PRO A 180 19.50 -9.55 21.44
CA PRO A 180 20.96 -9.63 21.32
C PRO A 180 21.70 -9.52 22.66
N ARG A 181 21.15 -8.79 23.63
CA ARG A 181 21.74 -8.61 24.97
C ARG A 181 21.59 -9.84 25.87
N ASP A 182 20.65 -10.72 25.55
CA ASP A 182 20.32 -11.92 26.32
C ASP A 182 21.04 -13.17 25.78
N LEU A 183 21.89 -13.01 24.75
CA LEU A 183 22.67 -14.11 24.19
C LEU A 183 23.68 -14.67 25.21
N PRO A 184 23.78 -16.00 25.35
CA PRO A 184 24.71 -16.61 26.30
C PRO A 184 26.18 -16.37 25.90
N PRO A 185 27.11 -16.35 26.88
CA PRO A 185 28.53 -16.18 26.62
C PRO A 185 29.05 -17.22 25.59
N GLY A 186 29.71 -16.75 24.54
CA GLY A 186 30.21 -17.61 23.45
C GLY A 186 29.28 -17.72 22.24
N VAL A 187 28.04 -17.23 22.33
CA VAL A 187 27.15 -17.04 21.17
C VAL A 187 27.09 -15.55 20.86
N SER A 188 27.94 -15.09 19.94
CA SER A 188 27.98 -13.69 19.50
C SER A 188 27.76 -13.60 17.98
N PRO A 189 26.53 -13.80 17.47
CA PRO A 189 26.20 -13.35 16.13
C PRO A 189 26.60 -11.88 15.98
N PRO A 190 27.34 -11.51 14.93
CA PRO A 190 27.67 -10.11 14.71
C PRO A 190 26.38 -9.27 14.62
N ALA A 191 26.41 -8.04 15.14
CA ALA A 191 25.20 -7.21 15.28
C ALA A 191 24.49 -6.97 13.94
N GLU A 192 25.25 -6.94 12.85
CA GLU A 192 24.75 -6.86 11.48
C GLU A 192 23.92 -8.08 11.04
N PHE A 193 23.88 -9.18 11.79
CA PHE A 193 23.02 -10.33 11.51
C PHE A 193 21.65 -10.24 12.18
N LEU A 194 21.50 -9.37 13.17
CA LEU A 194 20.30 -9.32 14.00
C LEU A 194 19.35 -8.22 13.52
N ARG A 195 19.89 -7.06 13.15
CA ARG A 195 19.09 -5.89 12.77
C ARG A 195 19.65 -5.18 11.55
N PHE A 196 18.78 -4.49 10.85
CA PHE A 196 19.13 -3.54 9.82
C PHE A 196 19.61 -2.22 10.46
N PRO A 197 20.76 -1.67 10.05
CA PRO A 197 21.38 -0.53 10.74
C PRO A 197 20.60 0.79 10.60
N ARG A 198 19.89 1.03 9.49
CA ARG A 198 19.17 2.31 9.29
C ARG A 198 17.78 2.31 9.90
N THR A 199 17.09 1.17 9.84
CA THR A 199 15.71 1.02 10.30
C THR A 199 15.59 0.38 11.68
N GLY A 200 16.62 -0.33 12.15
CA GLY A 200 16.56 -1.10 13.40
C GLY A 200 15.63 -2.32 13.35
N LEU A 201 15.01 -2.59 12.19
CA LEU A 201 14.14 -3.75 11.95
C LEU A 201 14.95 -5.03 12.10
N PRO A 202 14.34 -6.12 12.59
CA PRO A 202 15.01 -7.41 12.63
C PRO A 202 15.30 -7.91 11.21
N ARG A 203 16.44 -8.58 11.04
CA ARG A 203 16.77 -9.27 9.79
C ARG A 203 16.07 -10.62 9.65
N ASP A 204 15.80 -11.28 10.77
CA ASP A 204 14.89 -12.43 10.80
C ASP A 204 13.45 -11.92 10.71
N PRO A 205 12.72 -12.24 9.63
CA PRO A 205 11.35 -11.78 9.49
C PRO A 205 10.40 -12.37 10.53
N TYR A 206 10.73 -13.53 11.12
CA TYR A 206 9.93 -14.14 12.19
C TYR A 206 10.10 -13.43 13.54
N ALA A 207 11.11 -12.57 13.67
CA ALA A 207 11.32 -11.71 14.83
C ALA A 207 10.55 -10.37 14.75
N LEU A 208 9.80 -10.12 13.67
CA LEU A 208 8.94 -8.93 13.58
C LEU A 208 7.86 -8.92 14.68
N ARG A 209 7.52 -7.70 15.09
CA ARG A 209 6.59 -7.37 16.18
C ARG A 209 5.73 -6.18 15.79
N PRO A 210 4.57 -5.97 16.43
CA PRO A 210 3.68 -4.85 16.11
C PRO A 210 4.40 -3.49 16.04
N HIS A 211 5.20 -3.14 17.05
CA HIS A 211 5.93 -1.85 17.09
C HIS A 211 6.95 -1.66 15.94
N HIS A 212 7.45 -2.74 15.34
CA HIS A 212 8.33 -2.65 14.16
C HIS A 212 7.57 -2.12 12.94
N LEU A 213 6.25 -2.32 12.87
CA LEU A 213 5.43 -1.85 11.76
C LEU A 213 5.25 -0.35 11.74
N ASP A 214 5.30 0.33 12.87
CA ASP A 214 5.33 1.80 12.92
C ASP A 214 6.53 2.34 12.13
N THR A 215 7.69 1.71 12.32
CA THR A 215 8.91 2.04 11.59
C THR A 215 8.79 1.70 10.11
N ALA A 216 8.35 0.48 9.79
CA ALA A 216 8.21 0.05 8.39
C ALA A 216 7.22 0.92 7.61
N ARG A 217 6.06 1.23 8.21
CA ARG A 217 5.07 2.13 7.64
C ARG A 217 5.63 3.53 7.45
N GLY A 218 6.32 4.08 8.46
CA GLY A 218 6.94 5.39 8.38
C GLY A 218 7.96 5.50 7.24
N VAL A 219 8.80 4.46 7.07
CA VAL A 219 9.75 4.36 5.94
C VAL A 219 9.03 4.30 4.60
N LEU A 220 7.98 3.48 4.49
CA LEU A 220 7.20 3.38 3.26
C LEU A 220 6.52 4.70 2.89
N ASP A 221 5.84 5.34 3.86
CA ASP A 221 5.16 6.62 3.64
C ASP A 221 6.16 7.71 3.23
N GLN A 222 7.35 7.74 3.82
CA GLN A 222 8.43 8.64 3.41
C GLN A 222 8.93 8.34 2.00
N ALA A 223 9.10 7.06 1.64
CA ALA A 223 9.50 6.65 0.29
C ALA A 223 8.46 7.10 -0.74
N ILE A 224 7.16 6.86 -0.48
CA ILE A 224 6.05 7.32 -1.34
C ILE A 224 6.09 8.83 -1.51
N ALA A 225 6.23 9.59 -0.42
CA ALA A 225 6.32 11.05 -0.48
C ALA A 225 7.57 11.53 -1.26
N ALA A 226 8.70 10.82 -1.14
CA ALA A 226 9.92 11.12 -1.88
C ALA A 226 9.79 10.81 -3.37
N LEU A 227 9.09 9.73 -3.73
CA LEU A 227 8.75 9.40 -5.11
C LEU A 227 7.80 10.43 -5.71
N ASP A 228 6.77 10.83 -4.95
CA ASP A 228 5.78 11.80 -5.39
C ASP A 228 6.40 13.19 -5.66
N ARG A 229 7.39 13.60 -4.86
CA ARG A 229 8.19 14.81 -5.14
C ARG A 229 8.93 14.75 -6.48
N ARG A 230 9.34 13.56 -6.91
CA ARG A 230 9.99 13.36 -8.23
C ARG A 230 9.00 13.27 -9.38
N LEU A 231 7.70 13.26 -9.08
CA LEU A 231 6.59 13.19 -10.01
C LEU A 231 5.70 14.45 -9.90
N ASP A 232 6.23 15.54 -9.34
CA ASP A 232 5.53 16.82 -9.17
C ASP A 232 4.14 16.68 -8.50
N GLY A 233 4.07 15.84 -7.47
CA GLY A 233 2.86 15.59 -6.71
C GLY A 233 1.81 14.72 -7.42
N ALA A 234 2.13 14.16 -8.59
CA ALA A 234 1.15 13.46 -9.41
C ALA A 234 0.59 12.18 -8.75
N LEU A 235 1.33 11.52 -7.85
CA LEU A 235 0.83 10.32 -7.14
C LEU A 235 -0.16 10.67 -6.05
N THR A 236 -0.01 11.82 -5.39
CA THR A 236 -0.85 12.17 -4.24
C THR A 236 -1.92 13.22 -4.52
N ARG A 237 -1.87 13.85 -5.71
CA ARG A 237 -2.88 14.81 -6.19
C ARG A 237 -4.31 14.31 -5.96
N ASP A 238 -5.14 15.18 -5.40
CA ASP A 238 -6.54 14.94 -5.06
C ASP A 238 -6.79 13.74 -4.12
N GLY A 239 -5.73 13.24 -3.47
CA GLY A 239 -5.83 12.05 -2.62
C GLY A 239 -6.04 10.76 -3.38
N ARG A 240 -5.72 10.68 -4.69
CA ARG A 240 -5.94 9.49 -5.55
C ARG A 240 -5.37 8.17 -5.02
N HIS A 241 -4.26 8.25 -4.28
CA HIS A 241 -3.64 7.08 -3.65
C HIS A 241 -4.41 6.62 -2.40
N ARG A 242 -5.26 7.47 -1.80
CA ARG A 242 -5.99 7.16 -0.56
C ARG A 242 -7.50 7.13 -0.72
N LYS A 243 -8.02 7.40 -1.91
CA LYS A 243 -9.45 7.43 -2.20
C LYS A 243 -9.69 6.82 -3.57
N GLU A 244 -10.74 6.01 -3.66
CA GLU A 244 -11.25 5.58 -4.95
C GLU A 244 -12.28 6.61 -5.46
N PRO A 245 -12.24 6.97 -6.75
CA PRO A 245 -13.27 7.81 -7.33
C PRO A 245 -14.59 7.03 -7.41
N CYS A 246 -15.61 7.49 -6.70
CA CYS A 246 -16.93 6.87 -6.67
C CYS A 246 -17.96 7.74 -7.39
N ARG A 247 -18.85 7.12 -8.18
CA ARG A 247 -20.03 7.78 -8.76
C ARG A 247 -21.29 6.98 -8.47
N VAL A 248 -22.39 7.67 -8.17
CA VAL A 248 -23.71 7.04 -8.04
C VAL A 248 -24.25 6.74 -9.44
N VAL A 249 -24.60 5.49 -9.69
CA VAL A 249 -25.22 5.04 -10.94
C VAL A 249 -26.72 4.87 -10.72
N THR A 250 -27.53 5.65 -11.42
CA THR A 250 -28.97 5.42 -11.46
C THR A 250 -29.24 4.26 -12.42
N PRO A 251 -29.83 3.13 -11.96
CA PRO A 251 -30.18 2.04 -12.86
C PRO A 251 -31.14 2.56 -13.93
N ARG A 252 -30.77 2.41 -15.20
CA ARG A 252 -31.69 2.77 -16.28
C ARG A 252 -32.87 1.79 -16.23
N PRO A 253 -34.14 2.24 -16.18
CA PRO A 253 -35.26 1.33 -16.19
C PRO A 253 -35.16 0.43 -17.42
N ARG A 254 -35.18 -0.90 -17.21
CA ARG A 254 -35.30 -1.84 -18.32
C ARG A 254 -36.56 -1.42 -19.10
N PRO A 255 -36.49 -1.27 -20.44
CA PRO A 255 -37.73 -1.19 -21.20
C PRO A 255 -38.55 -2.41 -20.82
N ARG A 256 -39.76 -2.17 -20.31
CA ARG A 256 -40.73 -3.25 -20.13
C ARG A 256 -40.81 -3.91 -21.51
N ALA A 257 -40.52 -5.21 -21.58
CA ALA A 257 -40.94 -5.97 -22.74
C ALA A 257 -42.43 -5.66 -22.89
N ASP A 258 -42.81 -5.08 -24.01
CA ASP A 258 -44.20 -4.80 -24.33
C ASP A 258 -44.94 -6.11 -24.08
N SER A 259 -45.71 -6.12 -23.00
CA SER A 259 -46.79 -7.06 -22.85
C SER A 259 -47.75 -6.67 -23.95
N ASP A 260 -47.62 -7.34 -25.10
CA ASP A 260 -48.66 -7.43 -26.11
C ASP A 260 -49.90 -7.99 -25.42
N SER A 261 -50.66 -7.08 -24.81
CA SER A 261 -52.05 -7.29 -24.48
C SER A 261 -52.82 -7.07 -25.77
N ASP A 262 -53.25 -8.19 -26.33
CA ASP A 262 -54.64 -8.50 -26.68
C ASP A 262 -55.47 -7.50 -27.48
N SER A 263 -56.39 -8.11 -28.25
CA SER A 263 -57.53 -7.52 -28.97
C SER A 263 -57.17 -7.00 -30.37
N ASP A 264 -57.90 -7.31 -31.43
CA ASP A 264 -59.15 -8.05 -31.55
C ASP A 264 -59.39 -8.29 -33.05
N SER A 265 -60.16 -9.34 -33.36
CA SER A 265 -61.11 -9.36 -34.47
C SER A 265 -60.62 -9.08 -35.90
N ASP A 266 -60.65 -10.11 -36.76
CA ASP A 266 -61.63 -10.06 -37.83
C ASP A 266 -62.03 -11.44 -38.36
N SER A 267 -63.33 -11.56 -38.57
CA SER A 267 -64.03 -12.71 -39.14
C SER A 267 -63.93 -12.73 -40.68
N VAL A 268 -64.51 -13.77 -41.29
CA VAL A 268 -64.91 -13.90 -42.72
C VAL A 268 -63.80 -14.50 -43.61
N SER A 269 -63.92 -15.66 -44.28
CA SER A 269 -65.06 -16.49 -44.73
C SER A 269 -64.75 -17.98 -44.61
#